data_AF-A0A6I7WSB7-F1
#
_entry.id   AF-A0A6I7WSB7-F1
#
_cell.length_a   1.000
_cell.length_b   1.000
_cell.length_c   1.000
_cell.angle_alpha   90.00
_cell.angle_beta   90.00
_cell.angle_gamma   90.00
#
_symmetry.space_group_name_H-M   'P 1'
#
loop_
_entity.id
_entity.type
_entity.pdbx_description
1 polymer ?
#
loop_
_entity_poly.entity_id
_entity_poly.type
_entity_poly.pdbx_seq_one_letter_code
_entity_poly.pdbx_strand_id
1 'polypeptide(L)' 'MEYVLIFLFMLFTLWLGSKIVEKAGYPKLFVLCLLIPILNVAMIWFFAFSKWPNLKADIDQIT' A
#
# COMPACT_ATOMS: atom_id res chain seq x y z
N MET A 1 18.00 -10.23 19.60
CA MET A 1 16.99 -11.03 18.85
C MET A 1 15.75 -10.22 18.54
N GLU A 2 15.19 -9.47 19.49
CA GLU A 2 13.99 -8.62 19.29
C GLU A 2 14.13 -7.66 18.10
N TYR A 3 15.21 -6.88 18.02
CA TYR A 3 15.43 -5.93 16.91
C TYR A 3 15.51 -6.61 15.53
N VAL A 4 16.02 -7.84 15.46
CA VAL A 4 16.07 -8.61 14.21
C VAL A 4 14.66 -9.00 13.78
N LEU A 5 13.82 -9.40 14.73
CA LEU A 5 12.41 -9.73 14.45
C LEU A 5 11.64 -8.49 13.98
N ILE A 6 11.82 -7.35 14.64
CA ILE A 6 11.21 -6.07 14.25
C ILE A 6 11.65 -5.67 12.84
N PHE A 7 12.94 -5.79 12.53
CA PHE A 7 13.48 -5.47 11.21
C PHE A 7 12.92 -6.38 10.12
N LEU A 8 12.86 -7.69 10.36
CA LEU A 8 12.26 -8.65 9.43
C LEU A 8 10.76 -8.38 9.22
N PHE A 9 10.03 -8.07 10.29
CA PHE A 9 8.62 -7.71 10.21
C PHE A 9 8.40 -6.41 9.41
N MET A 10 9.25 -5.41 9.61
CA MET A 10 9.21 -4.17 8.82
C MET A 10 9.48 -4.43 7.33
N LEU A 11 10.49 -5.23 6.99
CA LEU A 11 10.75 -5.60 5.60
C LEU A 11 9.59 -6.38 4.99
N PHE A 12 9.02 -7.31 5.75
CA PHE A 12 7.88 -8.12 5.31
C PHE A 12 6.64 -7.24 5.03
N THR A 13 6.31 -6.31 5.91
CA THR A 13 5.17 -5.39 5.73
C THR A 13 5.38 -4.44 4.56
N LEU A 14 6.59 -3.89 4.36
CA LEU A 14 6.93 -3.11 3.18
C LEU A 14 6.85 -3.95 1.90
N TRP A 15 7.30 -5.20 1.92
CA TRP A 15 7.19 -6.06 0.76
C TRP A 15 5.73 -6.34 0.39
N LEU A 16 4.88 -6.67 1.37
CA LEU A 16 3.44 -6.86 1.15
C LEU A 16 2.76 -5.59 0.63
N GLY A 17 3.05 -4.43 1.24
CA GLY A 17 2.52 -3.16 0.78
C GLY A 17 2.90 -2.86 -0.67
N SER A 18 4.13 -3.17 -1.07
CA SER A 18 4.59 -2.94 -2.45
C SER A 18 3.78 -3.77 -3.47
N LYS A 19 3.37 -4.98 -3.07
CA LYS A 19 2.53 -5.86 -3.90
C LYS A 19 1.10 -5.38 -4.01
N ILE A 20 0.54 -4.81 -2.94
CA ILE A 20 -0.81 -4.23 -2.95
C ILE A 20 -0.85 -3.00 -3.87
N VAL A 21 0.11 -2.11 -3.72
CA VAL A 21 0.23 -0.88 -4.51
C VAL A 21 0.46 -1.20 -6.00
N GLU A 22 1.33 -2.17 -6.29
CA GLU A 22 1.55 -2.69 -7.66
C GLU A 22 0.25 -3.26 -8.26
N LYS A 23 -0.53 -4.01 -7.47
CA LYS A 23 -1.81 -4.57 -7.93
C LYS A 23 -2.86 -3.50 -8.20
N ALA A 24 -2.89 -2.43 -7.40
CA ALA A 24 -3.76 -1.28 -7.64
C ALA A 24 -3.37 -0.51 -8.92
N GLY A 25 -2.12 -0.64 -9.39
CA GLY A 25 -1.61 0.05 -10.59
C GLY A 25 -0.79 1.30 -10.28
N TYR A 26 -0.37 1.47 -9.04
CA TYR A 26 0.45 2.60 -8.58
C TYR A 26 1.94 2.21 -8.47
N PRO A 27 2.87 3.18 -8.50
CA PRO A 27 4.29 2.88 -8.37
C PRO A 27 4.65 2.41 -6.96
N LYS A 28 5.55 1.41 -6.88
CA LYS A 28 5.96 0.75 -5.62
C LYS A 28 6.49 1.72 -4.55
N LEU A 29 6.99 2.89 -4.94
CA LEU A 29 7.49 3.92 -4.02
C LEU A 29 6.41 4.45 -3.06
N PHE A 30 5.12 4.36 -3.41
CA PHE A 30 4.03 4.71 -2.49
C PHE A 30 4.01 3.85 -1.23
N VAL A 31 4.68 2.70 -1.23
CA VAL A 31 4.85 1.88 -0.02
C VAL A 31 5.66 2.59 1.06
N LEU A 32 6.54 3.53 0.70
CA LEU A 32 7.34 4.28 1.66
C LEU A 32 6.47 5.21 2.51
N CYS A 33 5.29 5.60 2.04
CA CYS A 33 4.31 6.34 2.81
C CYS A 33 3.83 5.57 4.04
N LEU A 34 3.92 4.23 4.08
CA LEU A 34 3.61 3.43 5.26
C LEU A 34 4.54 3.74 6.45
N LEU A 35 5.77 4.20 6.18
CA LEU A 35 6.77 4.52 7.21
C LEU A 35 6.44 5.82 7.98
N ILE A 36 5.67 6.71 7.37
CA ILE A 36 5.30 8.00 7.96
C ILE A 36 3.83 7.91 8.39
N PRO A 37 3.50 7.97 9.70
CA PRO A 37 2.13 7.73 10.19
C PRO A 37 1.07 8.63 9.53
N ILE A 38 1.37 9.91 9.34
CA ILE A 38 0.44 10.87 8.73
C ILE A 38 0.18 10.51 7.25
N LEU A 39 1.23 10.16 6.50
CA LEU A 39 1.07 9.74 5.11
C LEU A 39 0.33 8.41 5.03
N ASN A 40 0.54 7.49 5.96
CA ASN A 40 -0.18 6.23 6.02
C ASN A 40 -1.71 6.46 6.09
N VAL A 41 -2.18 7.33 6.99
CA VAL A 41 -3.60 7.69 7.10
C VAL A 41 -4.09 8.37 5.82
N ALA A 42 -3.32 9.31 5.27
CA ALA A 42 -3.67 9.96 4.00
C ALA A 42 -3.77 8.97 2.83
N MET A 43 -2.88 7.96 2.78
CA MET A 43 -2.89 6.90 1.77
C MET A 43 -4.11 6.01 1.90
N ILE A 44 -4.60 5.73 3.12
CA ILE A 44 -5.84 4.97 3.32
C ILE A 44 -7.03 5.72 2.70
N TRP A 45 -7.18 7.02 2.97
CA TRP A 45 -8.22 7.82 2.33
C TRP A 45 -8.04 7.90 0.81
N PHE A 46 -6.81 8.13 0.34
CA PHE A 46 -6.52 8.16 -1.08
C PHE A 46 -6.90 6.85 -1.77
N PHE A 47 -6.53 5.69 -1.22
CA PHE A 47 -6.87 4.39 -1.81
C PHE A 47 -8.36 4.04 -1.69
N ALA A 48 -9.06 4.56 -0.67
CA ALA A 48 -10.49 4.35 -0.50
C ALA A 48 -11.30 5.12 -1.55
N PHE A 49 -10.88 6.34 -1.91
CA PHE A 49 -11.64 7.21 -2.84
C PHE A 49 -11.05 7.29 -4.25
N SER A 50 -9.86 6.74 -4.50
CA SER A 50 -9.28 6.71 -5.83
C SER A 50 -9.78 5.52 -6.63
N LYS A 51 -10.01 5.73 -7.92
CA LYS A 51 -10.13 4.62 -8.87
C LYS A 51 -8.79 3.92 -8.99
N TRP A 52 -8.83 2.59 -9.03
CA TRP A 52 -7.61 1.80 -9.11
C TRP A 52 -7.26 1.60 -10.58
N PRO A 53 -6.13 2.14 -11.08
CA PRO A 53 -5.79 2.11 -12.51
C PRO A 53 -5.82 0.71 -13.13
N ASN A 54 -5.46 -0.31 -12.35
CA ASN A 54 -5.33 -1.68 -12.80
C ASN A 54 -6.52 -2.57 -12.38
N LEU A 55 -7.66 -1.97 -12.01
CA LEU A 55 -8.86 -2.74 -11.75
C LEU A 55 -9.44 -3.29 -13.06
N LYS A 56 -9.91 -4.54 -13.02
CA LYS A 56 -10.56 -5.15 -14.17
C LYS A 56 -11.82 -4.39 -14.56
N ALA A 57 -12.03 -4.23 -15.86
CA ALA A 57 -13.17 -3.52 -16.42
C ALA A 57 -14.53 -4.18 -16.14
N ASP A 58 -14.57 -5.42 -15.66
CA ASP A 58 -15.80 -6.14 -15.30
C ASP A 58 -16.30 -5.81 -13.88
N ILE A 59 -15.49 -5.13 -13.06
CA ILE A 59 -15.82 -4.83 -11.67
C ILE A 59 -16.27 -3.37 -11.57
N ASP A 60 -17.57 -3.17 -11.31
CA ASP A 60 -18.12 -1.85 -11.03
C ASP A 60 -17.52 -1.29 -9.74
N GLN A 61 -16.68 -0.25 -9.86
CA GLN A 61 -16.24 0.53 -8.71
C GLN A 61 -17.36 1.47 -8.30
N ILE A 62 -18.02 1.14 -7.19
CA ILE A 62 -18.89 2.07 -6.48
C ILE A 62 -17.96 3.10 -5.83
N THR A 63 -17.70 4.22 -6.53
CA THR A 63 -17.00 5.39 -6.00
C THR A 63 -18.01 6.47 -5.64
#